data_AF-A0A2W5B109-F1
#
_entry.id   AF-A0A2W5B109-F1
#
_cell.length_a   1.000
_cell.length_b   1.000
_cell.length_c   1.000
_cell.angle_alpha   90.00
_cell.angle_beta   90.00
_cell.angle_gamma   90.00
#
_symmetry.space_group_name_H-M   'P 1'
#
loop_
_entity.id
_entity.type
_entity.pdbx_description
1 polymer ?
#
loop_
_entity_poly.entity_id
_entity_poly.type
_entity_poly.pdbx_seq_one_letter_code
_entity_poly.pdbx_strand_id
1 'polypeptide(L)'
;MDELFVGSAVSTISARGELILPEHFCITIQARQAREDLFIGLHADDPCMLVYDRRSVADQHCALSDLGGEQAWDSGTRDTLLRRRLGFVAPAQMDGKGRLRIASWMRSRRGVRQRALLVGMGRHFEVWNLDQVLEQGPGDLIVLAALHLDSLTLASPTIKEDHHEPALSRLGARRRAARPGKSGVPVQPLPALPARPDPLRAIGGRVGGR
;
A
#
# COMPACT_ATOMS: atom_id res chain seq x y z
N MET A 1 -13.25 19.33 9.31
CA MET A 1 -13.01 17.87 9.38
C MET A 1 -12.44 17.35 8.05
N ASP A 2 -12.66 18.09 6.97
CA ASP A 2 -12.35 17.74 5.57
C ASP A 2 -10.86 17.54 5.25
N GLU A 3 -9.97 17.97 6.16
CA GLU A 3 -8.54 17.71 6.06
C GLU A 3 -8.10 16.41 6.73
N LEU A 4 -9.00 15.56 7.24
CA LEU A 4 -8.61 14.27 7.84
C LEU A 4 -8.97 13.11 6.93
N PHE A 5 -8.04 12.17 6.75
CA PHE A 5 -8.33 10.87 6.16
C PHE A 5 -9.09 10.03 7.20
N VAL A 6 -10.38 9.81 6.97
CA VAL A 6 -11.27 9.06 7.86
C VAL A 6 -11.97 7.98 7.05
N GLY A 7 -12.22 6.84 7.68
CA GLY A 7 -12.93 5.70 7.08
C GLY A 7 -11.98 4.68 6.46
N SER A 8 -12.56 3.72 5.74
CA SER A 8 -11.83 2.66 5.06
C SER A 8 -12.52 2.28 3.75
N ALA A 9 -11.79 1.63 2.86
CA ALA A 9 -12.33 1.13 1.60
C ALA A 9 -11.51 -0.04 1.05
N VAL A 10 -12.15 -0.98 0.36
CA VAL A 10 -11.46 -1.93 -0.53
C VAL A 10 -11.32 -1.32 -1.91
N SER A 11 -10.11 -1.36 -2.46
CA SER A 11 -9.82 -0.86 -3.80
C SER A 11 -8.97 -1.82 -4.62
N THR A 12 -8.94 -1.60 -5.93
CA THR A 12 -8.15 -2.37 -6.88
C THR A 12 -6.90 -1.62 -7.32
N ILE A 13 -5.89 -2.40 -7.71
CA ILE A 13 -4.62 -1.91 -8.21
C ILE A 13 -4.41 -2.47 -9.61
N SER A 14 -4.17 -1.56 -10.56
CA SER A 14 -3.93 -1.94 -11.95
C SER A 14 -2.63 -2.75 -12.10
N ALA A 15 -2.46 -3.45 -13.22
CA ALA A 15 -1.20 -4.12 -13.54
C ALA A 15 0.01 -3.16 -13.48
N ARG A 16 -0.20 -1.88 -13.83
CA ARG A 16 0.81 -0.82 -13.79
C ARG A 16 1.08 -0.25 -12.40
N GLY A 17 0.32 -0.67 -11.38
CA GLY A 17 0.48 -0.21 -10.00
C GLY A 17 -0.28 1.07 -9.68
N GLU A 18 -1.34 1.35 -10.43
CA GLU A 18 -2.23 2.48 -10.16
C GLU A 18 -3.34 2.03 -9.23
N LEU A 19 -3.34 2.56 -8.00
CA LEU A 19 -4.36 2.36 -7.00
C LEU A 19 -5.48 3.38 -7.21
N ILE A 20 -6.73 2.92 -7.30
CA ILE A 20 -7.88 3.83 -7.35
C ILE A 20 -8.18 4.31 -5.94
N LEU A 21 -8.17 5.61 -5.67
CA LEU A 21 -8.54 6.14 -4.36
C LEU A 21 -10.06 6.32 -4.25
N PRO A 22 -10.66 6.07 -3.08
CA PRO A 22 -12.06 6.36 -2.84
C PRO A 22 -12.29 7.88 -2.85
N GLU A 23 -13.49 8.30 -3.24
CA GLU A 23 -13.83 9.72 -3.46
C GLU A 23 -13.50 10.59 -2.24
N HIS A 24 -13.84 10.14 -1.03
CA HIS A 24 -13.56 10.89 0.20
C HIS A 24 -12.06 11.13 0.44
N PHE A 25 -11.17 10.20 0.05
CA PHE A 25 -9.72 10.43 0.13
C PHE A 25 -9.25 11.43 -0.94
N CYS A 26 -9.81 11.38 -2.15
CA CYS A 26 -9.54 12.37 -3.19
C CYS A 26 -9.94 13.78 -2.75
N ILE A 27 -11.09 13.92 -2.06
CA ILE A 27 -11.56 15.18 -1.48
C ILE A 27 -10.58 15.66 -0.41
N THR A 28 -10.13 14.80 0.51
CA THR A 28 -9.14 15.19 1.53
C THR A 28 -7.82 15.65 0.91
N ILE A 29 -7.30 14.94 -0.11
CA ILE A 29 -6.07 15.34 -0.82
C ILE A 29 -6.25 16.72 -1.47
N GLN A 30 -7.43 16.99 -2.06
CA GLN A 30 -7.75 18.28 -2.65
C GLN A 30 -7.83 19.39 -1.59
N ALA A 31 -8.52 19.16 -0.48
CA ALA A 31 -8.66 20.11 0.62
C ALA A 31 -7.29 20.51 1.17
N ARG A 32 -6.36 19.55 1.27
CA ARG A 32 -4.98 19.77 1.71
C ARG A 32 -4.07 20.41 0.67
N GLN A 33 -4.53 20.60 -0.57
CA GLN A 33 -3.73 21.07 -1.70
C GLN A 33 -2.50 20.19 -1.95
N ALA A 34 -2.63 18.87 -1.74
CA ALA A 34 -1.50 17.95 -1.67
C ALA A 34 -1.24 17.16 -2.96
N ARG A 35 -1.99 17.39 -4.05
CA ARG A 35 -1.95 16.54 -5.27
C ARG A 35 -0.55 16.31 -5.84
N GLU A 36 0.29 17.34 -5.86
CA GLU A 36 1.66 17.29 -6.43
C GLU A 36 2.73 16.88 -5.40
N ASP A 37 2.35 16.78 -4.13
CA ASP A 37 3.26 16.63 -2.99
C ASP A 37 2.87 15.40 -2.14
N LEU A 38 2.44 14.31 -2.81
CA LEU A 38 2.17 13.03 -2.17
C LEU A 38 3.41 12.15 -2.11
N PHE A 39 3.50 11.37 -1.03
CA PHE A 39 4.57 10.45 -0.77
C PHE A 39 4.01 9.11 -0.30
N ILE A 40 4.71 8.04 -0.64
CA ILE A 40 4.44 6.69 -0.15
C ILE A 40 5.63 6.23 0.67
N GLY A 41 5.41 5.80 1.89
CA GLY A 41 6.41 5.23 2.79
C GLY A 41 6.10 3.78 3.16
N LEU A 42 7.12 3.03 3.58
CA LEU A 42 6.92 1.74 4.22
C LEU A 42 6.74 1.95 5.73
N HIS A 43 5.62 1.49 6.29
CA HIS A 43 5.42 1.51 7.75
C HIS A 43 6.56 0.81 8.49
N ALA A 44 6.89 1.31 9.69
CA ALA A 44 8.05 0.87 10.45
C ALA A 44 7.98 -0.63 10.77
N ASP A 45 6.81 -1.02 11.27
CA ASP A 45 6.56 -2.29 11.96
C ASP A 45 5.53 -3.13 11.21
N ASP A 46 4.37 -2.53 10.92
CA ASP A 46 3.32 -3.18 10.13
C ASP A 46 3.65 -3.40 8.65
N PRO A 47 3.09 -4.47 8.03
CA PRO A 47 3.28 -4.81 6.62
C PRO A 47 2.46 -3.94 5.66
N CYS A 48 2.20 -2.67 6.00
CA CYS A 48 1.47 -1.72 5.16
C CYS A 48 2.38 -0.66 4.53
N MET A 49 1.83 0.05 3.54
CA MET A 49 2.38 1.31 3.05
C MET A 49 1.59 2.47 3.65
N LEU A 50 2.24 3.62 3.79
CA LEU A 50 1.63 4.86 4.25
C LEU A 50 1.58 5.83 3.07
N VAL A 51 0.46 6.53 2.90
CA VAL A 51 0.34 7.62 1.93
C VAL A 51 0.07 8.91 2.69
N TYR A 52 0.90 9.91 2.43
CA TYR A 52 0.83 11.18 3.13
C TYR A 52 1.37 12.32 2.28
N ASP A 53 1.09 13.54 2.71
CA ASP A 53 1.56 14.77 2.09
C ASP A 53 2.93 15.23 2.64
N ARG A 54 3.49 16.26 2.01
CA ARG A 54 4.72 16.92 2.47
C ARG A 54 4.67 17.41 3.91
N ARG A 55 3.52 17.90 4.39
CA ARG A 55 3.38 18.40 5.78
C ARG A 55 3.63 17.26 6.77
N SER A 56 3.13 16.08 6.46
CA SER A 56 3.31 14.89 7.29
C SER A 56 4.74 14.35 7.28
N VAL A 57 5.46 14.46 6.16
CA VAL A 57 6.91 14.14 6.11
C VAL A 57 7.70 15.07 7.03
N ALA A 58 7.43 16.38 6.95
CA ALA A 58 8.08 17.38 7.78
C ALA A 58 7.82 17.09 9.27
N ASP A 59 6.56 16.82 9.64
CA ASP A 59 6.21 16.52 11.03
C ASP A 59 6.85 15.21 11.53
N GLN A 60 6.95 14.18 10.68
CA GLN A 60 7.69 12.96 11.01
C GLN A 60 9.18 13.20 11.24
N HIS A 61 9.78 14.12 10.49
CA HIS A 61 11.17 14.53 10.67
C HIS A 61 11.36 15.33 11.97
N CYS A 62 10.50 16.31 12.25
CA CYS A 62 10.55 17.09 13.48
C CYS A 62 10.34 16.20 14.72
N ALA A 63 9.34 15.32 14.71
CA ALA A 63 9.07 14.41 15.82
C ALA A 63 10.25 13.47 16.11
N LEU A 64 11.05 13.10 15.09
CA LEU A 64 12.28 12.33 15.30
C LEU A 64 13.36 13.14 16.01
N SER A 65 13.49 14.43 15.67
CA SER A 65 14.41 15.34 16.34
C SER A 65 14.01 15.55 17.80
N ASP A 66 12.70 15.63 18.09
CA ASP A 66 12.17 15.86 19.43
C ASP A 66 12.26 14.64 20.36
N LEU A 67 12.08 13.42 19.82
CA LEU A 67 12.04 12.16 20.60
C LEU A 67 13.40 11.74 21.19
N GLY A 68 14.51 12.34 20.78
CA GLY A 68 15.84 11.98 21.29
C GLY A 68 16.61 13.12 21.95
N GLY A 69 16.23 14.38 21.74
CA GLY A 69 17.23 15.44 21.75
C GLY A 69 18.45 15.08 20.88
N GLU A 70 19.44 15.94 20.75
CA GLU A 70 20.65 15.55 20.01
C GLU A 70 21.52 14.51 20.75
N GLN A 71 21.10 14.05 21.95
CA GLN A 71 21.95 13.35 22.92
C GLN A 71 21.44 11.96 23.38
N ALA A 72 20.18 11.55 23.14
CA ALA A 72 19.65 10.30 23.72
C ALA A 72 19.85 9.03 22.87
N TRP A 73 20.27 9.14 21.62
CA TRP A 73 20.55 7.99 20.76
C TRP A 73 21.99 7.96 20.29
N ASP A 74 22.59 6.77 20.26
CA ASP A 74 23.82 6.58 19.50
C ASP A 74 23.55 6.92 18.01
N SER A 75 24.58 7.44 17.34
CA SER A 75 24.47 7.91 15.95
C SER A 75 23.98 6.82 14.99
N GLY A 76 24.30 5.55 15.25
CA GLY A 76 23.91 4.42 14.41
C GLY A 76 22.42 4.07 14.52
N THR A 77 21.85 4.17 15.71
CA THR A 77 20.42 3.96 15.99
C THR A 77 19.59 5.07 15.34
N ARG A 78 20.03 6.33 15.48
CA ARG A 78 19.38 7.47 14.82
C ARG A 78 19.40 7.35 13.30
N ASP A 79 20.55 7.05 12.71
CA ASP A 79 20.70 6.83 11.27
C ASP A 79 19.82 5.69 10.76
N THR A 80 19.75 4.59 11.52
CA THR A 80 18.88 3.47 11.19
C THR A 80 17.42 3.92 11.18
N LEU A 81 16.96 4.62 12.21
CA LEU A 81 15.58 5.11 12.29
C LEU A 81 15.24 6.12 11.17
N LEU A 82 16.16 7.01 10.82
CA LEU A 82 16.01 7.95 9.70
C LEU A 82 15.93 7.23 8.36
N ARG A 83 16.84 6.28 8.08
CA ARG A 83 16.75 5.42 6.89
C ARG A 83 15.41 4.68 6.85
N ARG A 84 14.87 4.33 8.02
CA ARG A 84 13.58 3.63 8.08
C ARG A 84 12.39 4.49 7.75
N ARG A 85 12.32 5.67 8.34
CA ARG A 85 11.16 6.57 8.21
C ARG A 85 11.22 7.42 6.95
N LEU A 86 12.42 7.81 6.50
CA LEU A 86 12.62 8.71 5.35
C LEU A 86 13.23 7.99 4.14
N GLY A 87 14.16 7.06 4.35
CA GLY A 87 14.87 6.38 3.26
C GLY A 87 14.01 5.41 2.44
N PHE A 88 12.87 4.97 2.97
CA PHE A 88 11.89 4.14 2.26
C PHE A 88 10.67 4.92 1.80
N VAL A 89 10.81 6.24 1.64
CA VAL A 89 9.78 7.14 1.15
C VAL A 89 10.07 7.50 -0.29
N ALA A 90 9.07 7.41 -1.17
CA ALA A 90 9.17 7.89 -2.53
C ALA A 90 8.02 8.84 -2.87
N PRO A 91 8.25 9.83 -3.74
CA PRO A 91 7.17 10.65 -4.27
C PRO A 91 6.17 9.78 -5.03
N ALA A 92 4.89 10.14 -4.94
CA ALA A 92 3.80 9.50 -5.66
C ALA A 92 2.96 10.55 -6.38
N GLN A 93 2.41 10.14 -7.51
CA GLN A 93 1.59 11.01 -8.35
C GLN A 93 0.17 10.49 -8.37
N MET A 94 -0.78 11.38 -8.13
CA MET A 94 -2.21 11.12 -8.34
C MET A 94 -2.65 11.81 -9.63
N ASP A 95 -3.28 11.06 -10.53
CA ASP A 95 -3.82 11.66 -11.74
C ASP A 95 -5.18 12.36 -11.49
N GLY A 96 -5.71 13.03 -12.52
CA GLY A 96 -6.99 13.73 -12.45
C GLY A 96 -8.21 12.83 -12.21
N LYS A 97 -8.05 11.49 -12.21
CA LYS A 97 -9.11 10.52 -11.93
C LYS A 97 -8.96 9.87 -10.55
N GLY A 98 -8.09 10.39 -9.69
CA GLY A 98 -7.87 9.86 -8.34
C GLY A 98 -7.07 8.56 -8.32
N ARG A 99 -6.28 8.27 -9.37
CA ARG A 99 -5.42 7.09 -9.39
C ARG A 99 -4.03 7.44 -8.91
N LEU A 100 -3.61 6.80 -7.82
CA LEU A 100 -2.30 6.97 -7.21
C LEU A 100 -1.32 5.93 -7.76
N ARG A 101 -0.20 6.37 -8.33
CA ARG A 101 0.85 5.48 -8.83
C ARG A 101 1.78 5.01 -7.71
N ILE A 102 1.81 3.72 -7.46
CA ILE A 102 2.70 3.08 -6.47
C ILE A 102 3.95 2.54 -7.15
N ALA A 103 5.13 2.84 -6.60
CA ALA A 103 6.38 2.31 -7.10
C ALA A 103 6.41 0.77 -7.06
N SER A 104 6.91 0.14 -8.12
CA SER A 104 6.91 -1.33 -8.28
C SER A 104 7.66 -2.05 -7.15
N TRP A 105 8.75 -1.47 -6.65
CA TRP A 105 9.54 -2.03 -5.56
C TRP A 105 8.78 -2.02 -4.22
N MET A 106 7.94 -1.00 -3.96
CA MET A 106 7.10 -0.94 -2.75
C MET A 106 6.01 -2.01 -2.78
N ARG A 107 5.32 -2.14 -3.93
CA ARG A 107 4.33 -3.22 -4.15
C ARG A 107 4.94 -4.58 -3.94
N SER A 108 6.13 -4.81 -4.53
CA SER A 108 6.85 -6.07 -4.39
C SER A 108 7.24 -6.34 -2.93
N ARG A 109 7.72 -5.33 -2.22
CA ARG A 109 8.11 -5.42 -0.81
C ARG A 109 6.94 -5.68 0.14
N ARG A 110 5.74 -5.17 -0.17
CA ARG A 110 4.53 -5.32 0.67
C ARG A 110 3.54 -6.36 0.17
N GLY A 111 3.85 -7.06 -0.92
CA GLY A 111 2.97 -8.06 -1.51
C GLY A 111 1.67 -7.50 -2.10
N VAL A 112 1.49 -6.17 -2.18
CA VAL A 112 0.26 -5.55 -2.64
C VAL A 112 0.14 -5.67 -4.16
N ARG A 113 -0.69 -6.62 -4.61
CA ARG A 113 -0.81 -6.98 -6.04
C ARG A 113 -2.05 -6.42 -6.70
N GLN A 114 -3.24 -6.93 -6.37
CA GLN A 114 -4.48 -6.66 -7.11
C GLN A 114 -5.50 -5.88 -6.29
N ARG A 115 -5.57 -6.15 -4.98
CA ARG A 115 -6.56 -5.55 -4.08
C ARG A 115 -5.85 -4.98 -2.86
N ALA A 116 -6.38 -3.87 -2.36
CA ALA A 116 -5.89 -3.23 -1.16
C ALA A 116 -7.04 -2.84 -0.24
N LEU A 117 -6.80 -2.96 1.07
CA LEU A 117 -7.59 -2.29 2.08
C LEU A 117 -6.94 -0.94 2.38
N LEU A 118 -7.72 0.12 2.28
CA LEU A 118 -7.33 1.48 2.60
C LEU A 118 -7.91 1.87 3.95
N VAL A 119 -7.12 2.47 4.82
CA VAL A 119 -7.55 2.86 6.19
C VAL A 119 -7.08 4.28 6.49
N GLY A 120 -8.01 5.18 6.78
CA GLY A 120 -7.73 6.56 7.13
C GLY A 120 -7.23 6.70 8.56
N MET A 121 -6.07 7.34 8.73
CA MET A 121 -5.37 7.52 10.01
C MET A 121 -5.30 9.00 10.42
N GLY A 122 -6.29 9.80 9.98
CA GLY A 122 -6.33 11.25 10.16
C GLY A 122 -5.31 11.95 9.26
N ARG A 123 -4.02 11.92 9.62
CA ARG A 123 -2.95 12.65 8.92
C ARG A 123 -2.43 11.96 7.66
N HIS A 124 -2.58 10.65 7.60
CA HIS A 124 -2.18 9.83 6.47
C HIS A 124 -3.23 8.74 6.29
N PHE A 125 -3.08 7.90 5.28
CA PHE A 125 -3.84 6.66 5.20
C PHE A 125 -2.90 5.50 4.90
N GLU A 126 -3.33 4.32 5.31
CA GLU A 126 -2.60 3.08 5.12
C GLU A 126 -3.11 2.33 3.90
N VAL A 127 -2.20 1.62 3.23
CA VAL A 127 -2.49 0.73 2.11
C VAL A 127 -2.00 -0.66 2.47
N TRP A 128 -2.95 -1.55 2.70
CA TRP A 128 -2.72 -2.93 3.11
C TRP A 128 -2.95 -3.88 1.96
N ASN A 129 -2.20 -4.99 1.94
CA ASN A 129 -2.54 -6.11 1.06
C ASN A 129 -3.81 -6.78 1.60
N LEU A 130 -4.92 -6.70 0.85
CA LEU A 130 -6.21 -7.21 1.30
C LEU A 130 -6.18 -8.71 1.60
N ASP A 131 -5.52 -9.50 0.75
CA ASP A 131 -5.47 -10.95 0.90
C ASP A 131 -4.70 -11.33 2.19
N GLN A 132 -3.58 -10.64 2.43
CA GLN A 132 -2.79 -10.84 3.65
C GLN A 132 -3.54 -10.40 4.91
N VAL A 133 -4.34 -9.32 4.84
CA VAL A 133 -5.19 -8.90 5.96
C VAL A 133 -6.20 -9.99 6.29
N LEU A 134 -6.88 -10.56 5.29
CA LEU A 134 -7.89 -11.60 5.51
C LEU A 134 -7.28 -12.91 6.07
N GLU A 135 -6.07 -13.26 5.64
CA GLU A 135 -5.40 -14.49 6.08
C GLU A 135 -4.84 -14.39 7.51
N GLN A 136 -4.23 -13.26 7.86
CA GLN A 136 -3.41 -13.14 9.07
C GLN A 136 -3.28 -11.70 9.60
N GLY A 137 -4.17 -10.80 9.19
CA GLY A 137 -4.16 -9.42 9.65
C GLY A 137 -4.62 -9.26 11.10
N PRO A 138 -4.41 -8.06 11.68
CA PRO A 138 -5.10 -7.63 12.89
C PRO A 138 -6.62 -7.83 12.79
N GLY A 139 -7.27 -8.19 13.91
CA GLY A 139 -8.69 -8.56 13.92
C GLY A 139 -9.64 -7.44 13.47
N ASP A 140 -9.33 -6.20 13.83
CA ASP A 140 -10.04 -5.00 13.38
C ASP A 140 -9.92 -4.80 11.85
N LEU A 141 -8.73 -5.01 11.29
CA LEU A 141 -8.54 -4.94 9.84
C LEU A 141 -9.26 -6.06 9.10
N ILE A 142 -9.32 -7.27 9.67
CA ILE A 142 -10.12 -8.38 9.13
C ILE A 142 -11.60 -8.00 9.09
N VAL A 143 -12.14 -7.45 10.19
CA VAL A 143 -13.53 -7.00 10.26
C VAL A 143 -13.81 -5.91 9.23
N LEU A 144 -12.96 -4.89 9.12
CA LEU A 144 -13.10 -3.85 8.11
C LEU A 144 -13.09 -4.42 6.69
N ALA A 145 -12.15 -5.32 6.38
CA ALA A 145 -12.06 -5.98 5.07
C ALA A 145 -13.33 -6.77 4.75
N ALA A 146 -13.85 -7.55 5.70
CA ALA A 146 -15.06 -8.35 5.53
C ALA A 146 -16.29 -7.48 5.25
N LEU A 147 -16.50 -6.41 6.03
CA LEU A 147 -17.64 -5.50 5.86
C LEU A 147 -17.68 -4.83 4.48
N HIS A 148 -16.51 -4.45 3.95
CA HIS A 148 -16.40 -3.88 2.60
C HIS A 148 -16.69 -4.92 1.52
N LEU A 149 -16.19 -6.14 1.69
CA LEU A 149 -16.45 -7.22 0.73
C LEU A 149 -17.93 -7.62 0.70
N ASP A 150 -18.59 -7.70 1.86
CA ASP A 150 -20.03 -7.97 1.95
C ASP A 150 -20.85 -6.87 1.27
N SER A 151 -20.45 -5.61 1.44
CA SER A 151 -21.11 -4.48 0.79
C SER A 151 -20.96 -4.52 -0.73
N LEU A 152 -19.83 -4.99 -1.26
CA LEU A 152 -19.58 -5.15 -2.70
C LEU A 152 -20.35 -6.34 -3.31
N THR A 153 -20.55 -7.42 -2.54
CA THR A 153 -21.36 -8.56 -3.01
C THR A 153 -22.85 -8.20 -3.05
N LEU A 154 -23.35 -7.47 -2.06
CA LEU A 154 -24.73 -6.97 -2.01
C LEU A 154 -25.02 -5.89 -3.07
N ALA A 155 -24.02 -5.09 -3.45
CA ALA A 155 -24.15 -4.07 -4.48
C ALA A 155 -24.10 -4.63 -5.92
N SER A 156 -23.69 -5.88 -6.11
CA SER A 156 -23.74 -6.54 -7.42
C SER A 156 -25.15 -7.09 -7.66
N PRO A 157 -25.92 -6.58 -8.64
CA PRO A 157 -27.24 -7.14 -8.93
C PRO A 157 -27.08 -8.60 -9.35
N THR A 158 -27.83 -9.49 -8.69
CA THR A 158 -28.01 -10.87 -9.11
C THR A 158 -28.36 -10.91 -10.59
N ILE A 159 -27.48 -11.50 -11.40
CA ILE A 159 -27.79 -11.89 -12.76
C ILE A 159 -29.01 -12.82 -12.63
N LYS A 160 -30.16 -12.41 -13.17
CA LYS A 160 -31.28 -13.33 -13.41
C LYS A 160 -30.72 -14.51 -14.20
N GLU A 161 -30.83 -15.71 -13.63
CA GLU A 161 -30.64 -16.96 -14.36
C GLU A 161 -31.73 -17.06 -15.44
N ASP A 162 -31.44 -16.53 -16.63
CA ASP A 162 -32.22 -16.87 -17.82
C ASP A 162 -31.74 -18.25 -18.30
N HIS A 163 -32.58 -19.25 -18.05
CA HIS A 163 -32.49 -20.55 -18.69
C HIS A 163 -32.61 -20.38 -20.21
N HIS A 164 -31.49 -20.43 -20.91
CA HIS A 164 -31.48 -20.75 -22.33
C HIS A 164 -30.50 -21.90 -22.63
N GLU A 165 -31.12 -23.00 -23.04
CA GLU A 165 -30.61 -24.24 -23.64
C GLU A 165 -29.48 -24.04 -24.67
N PRO A 166 -28.54 -25.00 -24.81
CA PRO A 166 -27.31 -24.81 -25.57
C PRO A 166 -27.49 -25.16 -27.05
N ALA A 167 -27.46 -24.16 -27.93
CA ALA A 167 -27.29 -24.41 -29.36
C ALA A 167 -25.79 -24.50 -29.70
N LEU A 168 -25.33 -25.74 -29.91
CA LEU A 168 -24.06 -26.06 -30.55
C LEU A 168 -23.95 -25.36 -31.90
N SER A 169 -22.86 -24.64 -32.13
CA SER A 169 -22.37 -24.34 -33.48
C SER A 169 -20.86 -24.43 -33.51
N ARG A 170 -20.41 -25.58 -34.00
CA ARG A 170 -19.06 -25.86 -34.45
C ARG A 170 -18.78 -24.98 -35.67
N LEU A 171 -17.64 -24.30 -35.74
CA LEU A 171 -16.83 -24.23 -36.97
C LEU A 171 -15.41 -23.67 -36.70
N GLY A 172 -14.43 -24.55 -36.83
CA GLY A 172 -13.20 -24.42 -37.64
C GLY A 172 -12.38 -23.12 -37.69
N ALA A 173 -11.20 -23.21 -37.09
CA ALA A 173 -9.88 -22.85 -37.61
C ALA A 173 -9.51 -21.37 -37.91
N ARG A 174 -8.47 -20.89 -37.19
CA ARG A 174 -7.10 -20.79 -37.73
C ARG A 174 -6.12 -20.34 -36.63
N ARG A 175 -5.17 -21.22 -36.29
CA ARG A 175 -3.99 -20.88 -35.49
C ARG A 175 -3.06 -19.98 -36.31
N ARG A 176 -2.77 -18.78 -35.81
CA ARG A 176 -1.67 -17.95 -36.31
C ARG A 176 -0.53 -18.05 -35.30
N ALA A 177 0.57 -18.68 -35.72
CA ALA A 177 1.78 -18.83 -34.92
C ALA A 177 2.45 -17.45 -34.71
N ALA A 178 2.70 -17.09 -33.46
CA ALA A 178 3.51 -15.92 -33.11
C ALA A 178 4.99 -16.32 -33.10
N ARG A 179 5.82 -15.58 -33.84
CA ARG A 179 7.28 -15.71 -33.88
C ARG A 179 7.90 -15.19 -32.57
N PRO A 180 8.94 -15.84 -32.01
CA PRO A 180 9.62 -15.33 -30.83
C PRO A 180 10.66 -14.28 -31.24
N GLY A 181 10.40 -13.01 -30.93
CA GLY A 181 11.42 -11.96 -30.92
C GLY A 181 12.22 -12.06 -29.63
N LYS A 182 13.49 -12.49 -29.72
CA LYS A 182 14.45 -12.45 -28.62
C LYS A 182 15.07 -11.04 -28.55
N SER A 183 14.74 -10.29 -27.52
CA SER A 183 15.70 -9.36 -26.89
C SER A 183 15.16 -8.99 -25.51
N GLY A 184 15.66 -9.67 -24.49
CA GLY A 184 15.41 -9.35 -23.10
C GLY A 184 16.67 -9.66 -22.34
N VAL A 185 17.35 -8.63 -21.83
CA VAL A 185 18.38 -8.79 -20.81
C VAL A 185 17.74 -9.61 -19.67
N PRO A 186 18.36 -10.69 -19.18
CA PRO A 186 17.78 -11.47 -18.10
C PRO A 186 17.79 -10.61 -16.83
N VAL A 187 16.63 -10.04 -16.50
CA VAL A 187 16.39 -9.48 -15.17
C VAL A 187 16.22 -10.68 -14.26
N GLN A 188 17.29 -11.05 -13.54
CA GLN A 188 17.18 -12.06 -12.49
C GLN A 188 16.09 -11.62 -11.50
N PRO A 189 15.19 -12.53 -11.08
CA PRO A 189 14.25 -12.23 -10.01
C PRO A 189 15.02 -11.74 -8.80
N LEU A 190 14.68 -10.56 -8.29
CA LEU A 190 15.30 -10.05 -7.07
C LEU A 190 15.04 -11.09 -5.95
N PRO A 191 16.07 -11.58 -5.25
CA PRO A 191 15.88 -12.53 -4.17
C PRO A 191 14.92 -11.97 -3.12
N ALA A 192 14.25 -12.86 -2.40
CA ALA A 192 13.34 -12.49 -1.32
C ALA A 192 14.06 -11.52 -0.37
N LEU A 193 13.57 -10.28 -0.37
CA LEU A 193 14.13 -9.18 0.38
C LEU A 193 13.99 -9.51 1.88
N PRO A 194 15.10 -9.56 2.65
CA PRO A 194 15.06 -10.02 4.04
C PRO A 194 14.15 -9.14 4.89
N ALA A 195 13.51 -9.75 5.89
CA ALA A 195 12.71 -9.03 6.88
C ALA A 195 13.52 -7.86 7.46
N ARG A 196 12.83 -6.75 7.74
CA ARG A 196 13.48 -5.59 8.33
C ARG A 196 13.92 -5.98 9.76
N PRO A 197 15.21 -5.89 10.13
CA PRO A 197 15.64 -6.14 11.51
C PRO A 197 14.89 -5.19 12.47
N ASP A 198 14.84 -5.41 13.78
CA ASP A 198 14.30 -4.43 14.73
C ASP A 198 15.45 -3.76 15.52
N PRO A 199 15.67 -2.44 15.41
CA PRO A 199 16.77 -1.74 16.06
C PRO A 199 16.47 -1.52 17.54
N LEU A 200 15.20 -1.49 17.95
CA LEU A 200 14.80 -1.34 19.35
C LEU A 200 14.96 -2.66 20.12
N ARG A 201 14.81 -3.80 19.43
CA ARG A 201 15.06 -5.13 20.00
C ARG A 201 16.51 -5.32 20.49
N ALA A 202 17.48 -4.62 19.90
CA ALA A 202 18.88 -4.68 20.34
C ALA A 202 19.14 -3.89 21.64
N ILE A 203 18.27 -2.94 21.99
CA ILE A 203 18.44 -2.05 23.15
C ILE A 203 17.82 -2.68 24.41
N GLY A 204 16.75 -3.47 24.27
CA GLY A 204 16.09 -4.17 25.38
C GLY A 204 16.90 -5.30 26.04
N GLY A 205 18.00 -5.76 25.42
CA GLY A 205 18.83 -6.84 25.93
C GLY A 205 19.97 -6.42 26.87
N ARG A 206 20.16 -5.11 27.12
CA ARG A 206 21.30 -4.57 27.89
C ARG A 206 20.97 -4.02 29.27
N VAL A 207 19.70 -4.08 29.68
CA VAL A 207 19.23 -3.65 31.02
C VAL A 207 18.79 -4.88 31.80
N GLY A 208 19.75 -5.63 32.33
CA GLY A 208 19.47 -6.84 33.10
C GLY A 208 20.74 -7.62 33.41
N GLY A 209 21.65 -7.02 34.17
CA GLY A 209 22.90 -7.69 34.54
C GLY A 209 23.86 -6.78 35.29
N ARG A 210 23.49 -6.36 36.50
CA ARG A 210 24.39 -6.18 37.64
C ARG A 210 23.60 -6.42 38.93
#